data_AF-N6ZVU2-F1
#
_entry.id   AF-N6ZVU2-F1
#
_cell.length_a   1.000
_cell.length_b   1.000
_cell.length_c   1.000
_cell.angle_alpha   90.00
_cell.angle_beta   90.00
_cell.angle_gamma   90.00
#
_symmetry.space_group_name_H-M   'P 1'
#
loop_
_entity.id
_entity.type
_entity.pdbx_description
1 polymer ?
#
loop_
_entity_poly.entity_id
_entity_poly.type
_entity_poly.pdbx_seq_one_letter_code
_entity_poly.pdbx_strand_id
1 'polypeptide(L)'
;MTADEIRAAIAADPELQALVPDTVAIAAALSAGRTRWKHTEIGVGTIIEVLGLADANPVLDTLYASPDYRHVKPLLDQGRLRLDVVAQAGMLQPLVTGELLTQAQLDALIARAKEADPVDEYAVRVAVYDDDGSLRV
;
A
#
# COMPACT_ATOMS: atom_id res chain seq x y z
N MET A 1 8.91 -1.46 -11.02
CA MET A 1 10.06 -2.39 -11.01
C MET A 1 10.98 -1.99 -12.14
N THR A 2 12.29 -2.14 -11.95
CA THR A 2 13.28 -1.97 -13.02
C THR A 2 13.37 -3.25 -13.86
N ALA A 3 13.99 -3.18 -15.04
CA ALA A 3 14.21 -4.36 -15.88
C ALA A 3 15.06 -5.43 -15.18
N ASP A 4 16.05 -5.01 -14.37
CA ASP A 4 16.87 -5.94 -13.56
C ASP A 4 16.05 -6.67 -12.50
N GLU A 5 15.16 -5.97 -11.80
CA GLU A 5 14.26 -6.57 -10.81
C GLU A 5 13.29 -7.57 -11.45
N ILE A 6 12.78 -7.26 -12.65
CA ILE A 6 11.90 -8.17 -13.40
C ILE A 6 12.66 -9.44 -13.79
N ARG A 7 13.88 -9.31 -14.30
CA ARG A 7 14.73 -10.48 -14.64
C ARG A 7 15.05 -11.34 -13.42
N ALA A 8 15.40 -10.71 -12.30
CA ALA A 8 15.67 -11.42 -11.06
C ALA A 8 14.42 -12.16 -10.55
N ALA A 9 13.24 -11.55 -10.66
CA ALA A 9 11.98 -12.19 -10.28
C ALA A 9 11.66 -13.39 -11.18
N ILE A 10 11.82 -13.27 -12.51
CA ILE A 10 11.66 -14.38 -13.45
C ILE A 10 12.67 -15.49 -13.14
N ALA A 11 13.95 -15.16 -12.90
CA ALA A 11 14.97 -16.15 -12.57
C ALA A 11 14.71 -16.90 -11.25
N ALA A 12 14.06 -16.25 -10.28
CA ALA A 12 13.76 -16.81 -8.98
C ALA A 12 12.47 -17.65 -8.93
N ASP A 13 11.57 -17.50 -9.91
CA ASP A 13 10.25 -18.13 -9.91
C ASP A 13 10.06 -19.05 -11.14
N PRO A 14 10.03 -20.39 -10.95
CA PRO A 14 9.79 -21.34 -12.02
C PRO A 14 8.46 -21.15 -12.76
N GLU A 15 7.44 -20.61 -12.11
CA GLU A 15 6.15 -20.34 -12.77
C GLU A 15 6.26 -19.17 -13.73
N LEU A 16 7.03 -18.12 -13.39
CA LEU A 16 7.32 -17.00 -14.29
C LEU A 16 8.22 -17.41 -15.46
N GLN A 17 9.16 -18.34 -15.25
CA GLN A 17 9.99 -18.88 -16.34
C GLN A 17 9.17 -19.65 -17.36
N ALA A 18 8.18 -20.42 -16.90
CA ALA A 18 7.30 -21.18 -17.78
C ALA A 18 6.40 -20.28 -18.65
N LEU A 19 6.19 -19.03 -18.24
CA LEU A 19 5.42 -18.05 -18.99
C LEU A 19 6.24 -17.34 -20.08
N VAL A 20 7.57 -17.51 -20.15
CA VAL A 20 8.38 -16.93 -21.23
C VAL A 20 8.01 -17.60 -22.57
N PRO A 21 7.72 -16.83 -23.64
CA PRO A 21 7.93 -15.39 -23.81
C PRO A 21 6.66 -14.52 -23.70
N ASP A 22 5.59 -14.99 -23.07
CA ASP A 22 4.35 -14.25 -22.86
C ASP A 22 4.52 -13.11 -21.84
N THR A 23 4.90 -11.94 -22.34
CA THR A 23 5.13 -10.72 -21.54
C THR A 23 3.85 -10.24 -20.85
N VAL A 24 2.68 -10.50 -21.43
CA VAL A 24 1.38 -10.12 -20.84
C VAL A 24 1.08 -11.00 -19.63
N ALA A 25 1.28 -12.32 -19.75
CA ALA A 25 1.08 -13.24 -18.64
C ALA A 25 2.08 -12.99 -17.50
N ILE A 26 3.34 -12.71 -17.83
CA ILE A 26 4.36 -12.35 -16.83
C ILE A 26 4.00 -11.03 -16.13
N ALA A 27 3.58 -10.01 -16.88
CA ALA A 27 3.15 -8.73 -16.30
C ALA A 27 1.93 -8.91 -15.38
N ALA A 28 0.96 -9.74 -15.76
CA ALA A 28 -0.21 -10.05 -14.94
C ALA A 28 0.19 -10.76 -13.64
N ALA A 29 1.07 -11.76 -13.73
CA ALA A 29 1.57 -12.51 -12.58
C ALA A 29 2.38 -11.61 -11.63
N LEU A 30 3.28 -10.79 -12.15
CA LEU A 30 4.06 -9.83 -11.36
C LEU A 30 3.20 -8.72 -10.76
N SER A 31 2.08 -8.36 -11.40
CA SER A 31 1.15 -7.34 -10.88
C SER A 31 0.25 -7.86 -9.76
N ALA A 32 0.08 -9.18 -9.66
CA ALA A 32 -0.81 -9.78 -8.68
C ALA A 32 -0.38 -9.44 -7.25
N GLY A 33 -1.26 -8.77 -6.49
CA GLY A 33 -1.00 -8.39 -5.11
C GLY A 33 -0.02 -7.23 -4.91
N ARG A 34 0.60 -6.68 -5.96
CA ARG A 34 1.46 -5.50 -5.83
C ARG A 34 0.62 -4.26 -5.55
N THR A 35 0.94 -3.62 -4.44
CA THR A 35 0.34 -2.35 -4.03
C THR A 35 1.44 -1.35 -3.73
N ARG A 36 1.18 -0.07 -4.05
CA ARG A 36 2.03 1.05 -3.67
C ARG A 36 1.29 1.99 -2.76
N TRP A 37 2.06 2.69 -1.93
CA TRP A 37 1.55 3.79 -1.13
C TRP A 37 1.20 4.96 -2.03
N LYS A 38 -0.01 5.48 -1.87
CA LYS A 38 -0.49 6.68 -2.51
C LYS A 38 -0.54 7.80 -1.49
N HIS A 39 -0.14 9.00 -1.90
CA HIS A 39 -0.32 10.19 -1.10
C HIS A 39 -1.79 10.33 -0.68
N THR A 40 -2.05 10.21 0.62
CA THR A 40 -3.40 10.14 1.18
C THR A 40 -3.44 10.92 2.47
N GLU A 41 -4.13 12.06 2.44
CA GLU A 41 -4.43 12.84 3.62
C GLU A 41 -5.78 12.40 4.19
N ILE A 42 -5.85 12.28 5.52
CA ILE A 42 -7.05 11.90 6.26
C ILE A 42 -7.33 12.90 7.37
N GLY A 43 -8.61 13.01 7.71
CA GLY A 43 -9.08 13.76 8.87
C GLY A 43 -10.07 13.00 9.71
N VAL A 44 -10.59 13.68 10.73
CA VAL A 44 -11.66 13.16 11.59
C VAL A 44 -12.84 12.64 10.77
N GLY A 45 -13.27 13.39 9.75
CA GLY A 45 -14.36 12.99 8.87
C GLY A 45 -14.10 11.68 8.13
N THR A 46 -12.88 11.47 7.61
CA THR A 46 -12.50 10.24 6.92
C THR A 46 -12.46 9.04 7.87
N ILE A 47 -12.02 9.24 9.11
CA ILE A 47 -12.02 8.19 10.13
C ILE A 47 -13.45 7.76 10.45
N ILE A 48 -14.37 8.72 10.63
CA ILE A 48 -15.79 8.44 10.87
C ILE A 48 -16.43 7.73 9.68
N GLU A 49 -16.08 8.12 8.45
CA GLU A 49 -16.60 7.49 7.23
C GLU A 49 -16.17 6.02 7.10
N VAL A 50 -14.92 5.71 7.44
CA VAL A 50 -14.36 4.35 7.29
C VAL A 50 -14.78 3.43 8.43
N LEU A 51 -14.73 3.91 9.67
CA LEU A 51 -14.99 3.09 10.85
C LEU A 51 -16.47 3.11 11.27
N GLY A 52 -17.21 4.13 10.86
CA GLY A 52 -18.53 4.41 11.40
C GLY A 52 -18.46 5.16 12.74
N LEU A 53 -19.52 5.90 13.07
CA LEU A 53 -19.56 6.80 14.22
C LEU A 53 -19.33 6.08 15.57
N ALA A 54 -19.86 4.87 15.72
CA ALA A 54 -19.75 4.09 16.96
C ALA A 54 -18.31 3.71 17.29
N ASP A 55 -17.54 3.32 16.28
CA ASP A 55 -16.16 2.87 16.45
C ASP A 55 -15.16 4.04 16.37
N ALA A 56 -15.48 5.09 15.59
CA ALA A 56 -14.63 6.26 15.46
C ALA A 56 -14.58 7.12 16.74
N ASN A 57 -15.71 7.29 17.45
CA ASN A 57 -15.77 8.17 18.61
C ASN A 57 -14.80 7.77 19.74
N PRO A 58 -14.75 6.51 20.22
CA PRO A 58 -13.82 6.11 21.28
C PRO A 58 -12.35 6.28 20.89
N VAL A 59 -12.02 6.05 19.61
CA VAL A 59 -10.68 6.23 19.05
C VAL A 59 -10.28 7.71 19.10
N LEU A 60 -11.17 8.58 18.60
CA LEU A 60 -10.96 10.01 18.60
C LEU A 60 -10.87 10.53 20.05
N ASP A 61 -11.80 10.18 20.92
CA ASP A 61 -11.78 10.60 22.32
C ASP A 61 -10.46 10.25 23.01
N THR A 62 -9.94 9.04 22.78
CA THR A 62 -8.64 8.62 23.32
C THR A 62 -7.48 9.42 22.74
N LEU A 63 -7.49 9.67 21.43
CA LEU A 63 -6.48 10.46 20.75
C LEU A 63 -6.48 11.92 21.24
N TYR A 64 -7.67 12.51 21.42
CA TYR A 64 -7.85 13.88 21.93
C TYR A 64 -7.57 13.98 23.44
N ALA A 65 -7.76 12.92 24.22
CA ALA A 65 -7.41 12.88 25.64
C ALA A 65 -5.89 12.81 25.86
N SER A 66 -5.14 12.09 25.02
CA SER A 66 -3.70 11.92 25.21
C SER A 66 -2.89 13.18 24.81
N PRO A 67 -1.96 13.66 25.66
CA PRO A 67 -1.10 14.80 25.35
C PRO A 67 -0.03 14.47 24.29
N ASP A 68 0.30 13.20 24.09
CA ASP A 68 1.34 12.76 23.15
C ASP A 68 0.95 13.06 21.69
N TYR A 69 -0.36 13.10 21.41
CA TYR A 69 -0.90 13.41 20.08
C TYR A 69 -1.19 14.90 19.85
N ARG A 70 -0.70 15.80 20.71
CA ARG A 70 -0.99 17.25 20.62
C ARG A 70 -0.73 17.87 19.24
N HIS A 71 0.25 17.36 18.49
CA HIS A 71 0.57 17.84 17.14
C HIS A 71 -0.15 17.07 16.02
N VAL A 72 -0.74 15.91 16.34
CA VAL A 72 -1.54 15.10 15.41
C VAL A 72 -2.99 15.60 15.37
N LYS A 73 -3.54 16.04 16.51
CA LYS A 73 -4.89 16.63 16.62
C LYS A 73 -5.17 17.70 15.57
N PRO A 74 -4.38 18.79 15.44
CA PRO A 74 -4.65 19.82 14.43
C PRO A 74 -4.51 19.31 12.99
N LEU A 75 -3.70 18.28 12.74
CA LEU A 75 -3.59 17.68 11.40
C LEU A 75 -4.85 16.87 11.07
N LEU A 76 -5.41 16.15 12.04
CA LEU A 76 -6.67 15.42 11.89
C LEU A 76 -7.86 16.37 11.71
N ASP A 77 -7.90 17.46 12.49
CA ASP A 77 -8.93 18.50 12.38
C ASP A 77 -8.92 19.18 11.01
N GLN A 78 -7.73 19.43 10.46
CA GLN A 78 -7.54 20.03 9.13
C GLN A 78 -7.70 19.03 7.98
N GLY A 79 -7.79 17.73 8.27
CA GLY A 79 -7.82 16.69 7.23
C GLY A 79 -6.50 16.51 6.49
N ARG A 80 -5.37 16.87 7.12
CA ARG A 80 -4.03 16.90 6.53
C ARG A 80 -3.10 15.84 7.12
N LEU A 81 -3.62 14.89 7.89
CA LEU A 81 -2.79 13.81 8.41
C LEU A 81 -2.43 12.86 7.28
N ARG A 82 -1.14 12.73 6.99
CA ARG A 82 -0.65 11.83 5.93
C ARG A 82 -0.68 10.38 6.37
N LEU A 83 -1.73 9.67 5.97
CA LEU A 83 -1.95 8.25 6.28
C LEU A 83 -0.84 7.38 5.69
N ASP A 84 -0.38 7.70 4.48
CA ASP A 84 0.67 6.96 3.79
C ASP A 84 1.98 6.91 4.59
N VAL A 85 2.34 8.01 5.25
CA VAL A 85 3.56 8.09 6.08
C VAL A 85 3.36 7.36 7.41
N VAL A 86 2.27 7.65 8.11
CA VAL A 86 2.06 7.10 9.47
C VAL A 86 1.79 5.60 9.44
N ALA A 87 1.09 5.11 8.41
CA ALA A 87 0.86 3.68 8.21
C ALA A 87 2.15 2.95 7.81
N GLN A 88 2.94 3.51 6.89
CA GLN A 88 4.22 2.93 6.50
C GLN A 88 5.22 2.89 7.68
N ALA A 89 5.18 3.89 8.57
CA ALA A 89 6.01 3.95 9.76
C ALA A 89 5.50 3.08 10.93
N GLY A 90 4.37 2.39 10.78
CA GLY A 90 3.79 1.54 11.83
C GLY A 90 3.24 2.30 13.04
N MET A 91 3.04 3.62 12.92
CA MET A 91 2.62 4.49 14.03
C MET A 91 1.17 4.23 14.48
N LEU A 92 0.38 3.52 13.66
CA LEU A 92 -1.02 3.18 13.95
C LEU A 92 -1.16 1.83 14.68
N GLN A 93 -0.13 0.98 14.67
CA GLN A 93 -0.17 -0.34 15.33
C GLN A 93 -0.44 -0.27 16.84
N PRO A 94 0.11 0.71 17.60
CA PRO A 94 -0.21 0.87 19.02
C PRO A 94 -1.69 1.09 19.31
N LEU A 95 -2.48 1.63 18.36
CA LEU A 95 -3.93 1.79 18.52
C LEU A 95 -4.65 0.45 18.50
N VAL A 96 -4.11 -0.54 17.76
CA VAL A 96 -4.63 -1.91 17.77
C VAL A 96 -4.23 -2.64 19.04
N THR A 97 -2.96 -2.51 19.46
CA THR A 97 -2.48 -3.10 20.72
C THR A 97 -3.20 -2.53 21.94
N GLY A 98 -3.60 -1.26 21.89
CA GLY A 98 -4.41 -0.60 22.92
C GLY A 98 -5.90 -0.91 22.84
N GLU A 99 -6.33 -1.84 22.00
CA GLU A 99 -7.74 -2.26 21.80
C GLU A 99 -8.68 -1.13 21.35
N LEU A 100 -8.13 -0.01 20.85
CA LEU A 100 -8.91 1.11 20.32
C LEU A 100 -9.39 0.82 18.90
N LEU A 101 -8.57 0.11 18.13
CA LEU A 101 -8.90 -0.36 16.78
C LEU A 101 -8.76 -1.88 16.72
N THR A 102 -9.63 -2.51 15.95
CA THR A 102 -9.38 -3.89 15.50
C THR A 102 -8.37 -3.88 14.35
N GLN A 103 -7.68 -5.01 14.14
CA GLN A 103 -6.79 -5.15 12.99
C GLN A 103 -7.52 -4.91 11.66
N ALA A 104 -8.77 -5.39 11.53
CA ALA A 104 -9.58 -5.19 10.33
C ALA A 104 -9.91 -3.70 10.07
N GLN A 105 -10.17 -2.93 11.12
CA GLN A 105 -10.40 -1.48 11.02
C GLN A 105 -9.13 -0.73 10.62
N LEU A 106 -7.98 -1.10 11.19
CA LEU A 106 -6.69 -0.56 10.78
C LEU A 106 -6.40 -0.89 9.31
N ASP A 107 -6.63 -2.12 8.89
CA ASP A 107 -6.43 -2.56 7.51
C ASP A 107 -7.35 -1.80 6.54
N ALA A 108 -8.60 -1.52 6.94
CA ALA A 108 -9.54 -0.71 6.15
C ALA A 108 -9.06 0.73 5.96
N LEU A 109 -8.47 1.34 7.00
CA LEU A 109 -7.83 2.66 6.87
C LEU A 109 -6.64 2.56 5.93
N ILE A 110 -5.69 1.65 6.20
CA ILE A 110 -4.47 1.46 5.41
C ILE A 110 -4.79 1.21 3.93
N ALA A 111 -5.84 0.44 3.64
CA ALA A 111 -6.29 0.17 2.27
C ALA A 111 -6.58 1.44 1.48
N ARG A 112 -7.00 2.54 2.13
CA ARG A 112 -7.22 3.83 1.45
C ARG A 112 -5.92 4.51 1.01
N ALA A 113 -4.83 4.25 1.71
CA ALA A 113 -3.51 4.76 1.36
C ALA A 113 -2.73 3.82 0.42
N LYS A 114 -3.33 2.71 0.00
CA LYS A 114 -2.76 1.77 -0.96
C LYS A 114 -3.53 1.82 -2.28
N GLU A 115 -2.80 1.74 -3.38
CA GLU A 115 -3.37 1.52 -4.70
C GLU A 115 -2.63 0.39 -5.41
N ALA A 116 -3.27 -0.23 -6.40
CA ALA A 116 -2.61 -1.24 -7.23
C ALA A 116 -1.38 -0.64 -7.92
N ASP A 117 -0.26 -1.36 -7.90
CA ASP A 117 0.97 -1.00 -8.59
C ASP A 117 1.27 -2.04 -9.68
N PRO A 118 0.49 -2.05 -10.78
CA PRO A 118 0.71 -3.00 -11.85
C PRO A 118 2.08 -2.80 -12.49
N VAL A 119 2.74 -3.90 -12.81
CA VAL A 119 3.95 -3.90 -13.64
C VAL A 119 3.50 -3.71 -15.08
N ASP A 120 4.03 -2.67 -15.72
CA ASP A 120 3.75 -2.39 -17.12
C ASP A 120 4.31 -3.50 -18.03
N GLU A 121 3.50 -3.97 -18.98
CA GLU A 121 3.91 -5.00 -19.93
C GLU A 121 5.12 -4.55 -20.75
N TYR A 122 5.20 -3.26 -21.08
CA TYR A 122 6.36 -2.72 -21.80
C TYR A 122 7.67 -2.92 -21.02
N ALA A 123 7.63 -2.70 -19.70
CA ALA A 123 8.80 -2.91 -18.84
C ALA A 123 9.21 -4.39 -18.80
N VAL A 124 8.24 -5.31 -18.84
CA VAL A 124 8.50 -6.75 -18.94
C VAL A 124 9.09 -7.11 -20.30
N ARG A 125 8.56 -6.55 -21.39
CA ARG A 125 9.09 -6.79 -22.74
C ARG A 125 10.54 -6.35 -22.87
N VAL A 126 10.89 -5.17 -22.34
CA VAL A 126 12.27 -4.66 -22.30
C VAL A 126 13.18 -5.55 -21.42
N ALA A 127 12.62 -6.23 -20.42
CA ALA A 127 13.38 -7.13 -19.56
C ALA A 127 13.64 -8.51 -20.21
N VAL A 128 12.67 -9.01 -20.98
CA VAL A 128 12.67 -10.36 -21.58
C VAL A 128 13.40 -10.38 -22.94
N TYR A 129 13.32 -9.31 -23.72
CA TYR A 129 13.89 -9.23 -25.07
C TYR A 129 15.08 -8.27 -25.16
N ASP A 130 16.04 -8.60 -26.01
CA ASP A 130 17.03 -7.65 -26.53
C ASP A 130 16.43 -6.83 -27.69
N ASP A 131 17.07 -5.70 -28.03
CA ASP A 131 16.60 -4.78 -29.08
C ASP A 131 16.53 -5.43 -30.47
N ASP A 132 17.23 -6.55 -30.67
CA ASP A 132 17.22 -7.37 -31.89
C ASP A 132 16.08 -8.41 -31.92
N GLY A 133 15.29 -8.51 -30.84
CA GLY A 133 14.20 -9.46 -30.69
C GLY A 133 14.63 -10.85 -30.18
N SER A 134 15.90 -11.04 -29.82
CA SER A 134 16.35 -12.26 -29.15
C SER A 134 15.97 -12.27 -27.66
N LEU A 135 15.85 -13.46 -27.07
CA LEU A 135 15.50 -13.61 -25.66
C LEU A 135 16.73 -13.39 -24.78
N ARG A 136 16.55 -12.59 -23.74
CA ARG A 136 17.59 -12.18 -22.80
C ARG A 136 17.56 -12.93 -21.46
N VAL A 137 16.46 -13.62 -21.20
CA VAL A 137 16.17 -14.42 -19.99
C VAL A 137 16.20 -15.91 -20.29
#